data_AF-A0A7C9U255-F1
#
_entry.id   AF-A0A7C9U255-F1
#
_cell.length_a   1.000
_cell.length_b   1.000
_cell.length_c   1.000
_cell.angle_alpha   90.00
_cell.angle_beta   90.00
_cell.angle_gamma   90.00
#
_symmetry.space_group_name_H-M   'P 1'
#
loop_
_entity.id
_entity.type
_entity.pdbx_description
1 polymer ?
#
loop_
_entity_poly.entity_id
_entity_poly.type
_entity_poly.pdbx_seq_one_letter_code
_entity_poly.pdbx_strand_id
1 'polypeptide(L)'
;MANLNIPDELYAKLEQLAATENRSIDEQTVRLLEKALQKTEYPTASDLPESMANILAESPRQESLVQDQGPNQTETLAGIRSRRRASPAELGLPDSTTLIREDRDR
;
A
#
# COMPACT_ATOMS: atom_id res chain seq x y z
N MET A 1 21.24 -2.05 29.33
CA MET A 1 21.31 -1.96 27.86
C MET A 1 20.06 -2.64 27.33
N ALA A 2 19.22 -1.93 26.55
CA ALA A 2 18.04 -2.55 25.94
C ALA A 2 18.51 -3.58 24.91
N ASN A 3 18.29 -4.87 25.19
CA ASN A 3 18.56 -5.93 24.24
C ASN A 3 17.41 -5.91 23.21
N LEU A 4 17.61 -5.21 22.10
CA LEU A 4 16.64 -5.17 21.01
C LEU A 4 16.72 -6.50 20.27
N ASN A 5 15.91 -7.46 20.71
CA ASN A 5 15.84 -8.77 20.08
C ASN A 5 15.09 -8.65 18.76
N ILE A 6 15.83 -8.50 17.65
CA ILE A 6 15.28 -8.44 16.30
C ILE A 6 15.26 -9.87 15.75
N PRO A 7 14.08 -10.40 15.37
CA PRO A 7 13.99 -11.69 14.69
C PRO A 7 14.88 -11.76 13.44
N ASP A 8 15.53 -12.91 13.21
CA ASP A 8 16.47 -13.12 12.09
C ASP A 8 15.86 -12.78 10.72
N GLU A 9 14.57 -13.06 10.54
CA GLU A 9 13.85 -12.70 9.32
C GLU A 9 13.79 -11.19 9.06
N LEU A 10 13.67 -10.38 10.12
CA LEU A 10 13.67 -8.92 10.01
C LEU A 10 15.08 -8.40 9.76
N TYR A 11 16.09 -9.04 10.36
CA TYR A 11 17.49 -8.71 10.08
C TYR A 11 17.84 -8.98 8.62
N ALA A 12 17.45 -10.13 8.06
CA ALA A 12 17.65 -10.47 6.65
C ALA A 12 16.96 -9.48 5.70
N LYS A 13 15.74 -9.02 6.04
CA LYS A 13 15.04 -7.99 5.27
C LYS A 13 15.73 -6.63 5.32
N LEU A 14 16.27 -6.25 6.48
CA LEU A 14 17.06 -5.03 6.64
C LEU A 14 18.34 -5.09 5.82
N GLU A 15 19.03 -6.23 5.81
CA GLU A 15 20.24 -6.45 5.02
C GLU A 15 19.96 -6.33 3.50
N GLN A 16 18.88 -6.94 3.02
CA GLN A 16 18.47 -6.81 1.61
C GLN A 16 18.16 -5.36 1.22
N LEU A 17 17.47 -4.62 2.09
CA LEU A 17 17.16 -3.21 1.83
C LEU A 17 18.42 -2.34 1.85
N ALA A 18 19.31 -2.58 2.82
CA ALA A 18 20.58 -1.89 2.94
C ALA A 18 21.47 -2.13 1.71
N ALA A 19 21.54 -3.38 1.21
CA ALA A 19 22.26 -3.72 -0.01
C ALA A 19 21.68 -3.03 -1.26
N THR A 20 20.34 -2.94 -1.34
CA THR A 20 19.65 -2.26 -2.46
C THR A 20 19.91 -0.75 -2.46
N GLU A 21 19.96 -0.15 -1.27
CA GLU A 21 20.17 1.29 -1.10
C GLU A 21 21.66 1.68 -0.95
N ASN A 22 22.57 0.69 -1.02
CA ASN A 22 24.02 0.83 -0.81
C ASN A 22 24.38 1.56 0.51
N ARG A 23 23.69 1.17 1.59
CA ARG A 23 23.81 1.73 2.94
C ARG A 23 24.22 0.67 3.95
N SER A 24 24.68 1.11 5.12
CA SER A 24 24.90 0.22 6.25
C SER A 24 23.56 -0.23 6.86
N ILE A 25 23.57 -1.39 7.52
CA ILE A 25 22.40 -1.94 8.21
C ILE A 25 21.95 -1.00 9.34
N ASP A 26 22.90 -0.43 10.09
CA ASP A 26 22.62 0.51 11.17
C ASP A 26 21.91 1.79 10.65
N GLU A 27 22.41 2.38 9.56
CA GLU A 27 21.77 3.55 8.93
C GLU A 27 20.36 3.24 8.44
N GLN A 28 20.19 2.08 7.78
CA GLN A 28 18.88 1.68 7.27
C GLN A 28 17.89 1.43 8.42
N THR A 29 18.37 0.89 9.53
CA THR A 29 17.57 0.65 10.74
C THR A 29 17.12 1.97 11.36
N VAL A 30 18.05 2.93 11.56
CA VAL A 30 17.73 4.25 12.11
C VAL A 30 16.72 4.98 11.23
N ARG A 31 16.94 5.01 9.92
CA ARG A 31 16.04 5.70 8.97
C ARG A 31 14.64 5.08 8.93
N LEU A 32 14.56 3.74 9.00
CA LEU A 32 13.28 3.05 9.03
C LEU A 32 12.51 3.37 10.33
N LEU A 33 13.22 3.43 11.46
CA LEU A 33 12.65 3.82 12.74
C LEU A 33 12.17 5.28 12.73
N GLU A 34 12.96 6.22 12.22
CA GLU A 34 12.56 7.64 12.09
C GLU A 34 11.28 7.78 11.26
N LYS A 35 11.21 7.07 10.13
CA LYS A 35 10.02 7.09 9.27
C LYS A 35 8.79 6.47 9.96
N ALA A 36 8.99 5.40 10.73
CA ALA A 36 7.91 4.77 11.49
C ALA A 36 7.39 5.70 12.60
N LEU A 37 8.28 6.45 13.27
CA LEU A 37 7.91 7.42 14.29
C LEU A 37 7.12 8.60 13.70
N GLN A 38 7.57 9.18 12.58
CA GLN A 38 6.84 10.25 11.87
C GLN A 38 5.45 9.81 11.40
N LYS A 39 5.30 8.53 11.03
CA LYS A 39 4.00 7.94 10.67
C LYS A 39 3.07 7.77 11.89
N THR A 40 3.62 7.74 13.09
CA THR A 40 2.84 7.67 14.33
C THR A 40 2.42 9.07 14.80
N GLU A 41 3.13 10.11 14.37
CA GLU A 41 2.86 11.53 14.64
C GLU A 41 1.95 12.20 13.58
N TYR A 42 0.86 11.54 13.15
CA TYR A 42 -0.23 12.28 12.49
C TYR A 42 -1.00 13.10 13.55
N PRO A 43 -1.46 14.31 13.20
CA PRO A 43 -1.66 15.37 14.17
C PRO A 43 -2.75 15.01 15.18
N THR A 44 -2.38 15.07 16.46
CA THR A 44 -3.35 15.24 17.54
C THR A 44 -4.27 16.40 17.15
N ALA A 45 -5.58 16.25 17.35
CA ALA A 45 -6.64 17.20 16.99
C ALA A 45 -6.47 18.65 17.52
N SER A 46 -5.36 18.95 18.18
CA SER A 46 -4.91 20.25 18.64
C SER A 46 -4.17 21.08 17.56
N ASP A 47 -3.76 20.47 16.45
CA ASP A 47 -2.97 21.11 15.37
C ASP A 47 -3.70 21.17 14.02
N LEU A 48 -5.04 21.13 14.03
CA LEU A 48 -5.82 21.33 12.81
C LEU A 48 -5.79 22.83 12.44
N PRO A 49 -5.37 23.22 11.22
CA PRO A 49 -5.57 24.57 10.74
C PRO A 49 -7.08 24.88 10.75
N GLU A 50 -7.44 26.10 11.14
CA GLU A 50 -8.81 26.62 11.33
C GLU A 50 -9.77 26.25 10.16
N SER A 51 -9.20 26.09 8.96
CA SER A 51 -9.87 25.63 7.74
C SER A 51 -10.51 24.24 7.85
N MET A 52 -9.96 23.30 8.64
CA MET A 52 -10.53 21.96 8.84
C MET A 52 -11.57 21.91 9.96
N ALA A 53 -11.42 22.74 10.99
CA ALA A 53 -12.41 22.83 12.07
C ALA A 53 -13.77 23.34 11.56
N ASN A 54 -13.76 24.25 10.58
CA ASN A 54 -14.97 24.79 9.98
C ASN A 54 -15.72 23.75 9.10
N ILE A 55 -14.99 22.81 8.49
CA ILE A 55 -15.57 21.74 7.64
C ILE A 55 -16.33 20.70 8.48
N LEU A 56 -15.96 20.49 9.75
CA LEU A 56 -16.71 19.59 10.65
C LEU A 56 -17.94 20.24 11.31
N ALA A 57 -18.02 21.58 11.35
CA ALA A 57 -19.11 22.30 12.00
C ALA A 57 -20.33 22.54 11.10
N GLU A 58 -20.15 22.58 9.77
CA GLU A 58 -21.25 22.84 8.84
C GLU A 58 -21.94 21.54 8.41
N SER A 59 -22.89 21.09 9.22
CA SER A 59 -24.02 20.30 8.71
C SER A 59 -25.16 21.22 8.28
N PRO A 60 -25.42 21.43 6.97
CA PRO A 60 -26.75 21.76 6.50
C PRO A 60 -27.49 20.46 6.14
N ARG A 61 -28.62 20.27 6.82
CA ARG A 61 -29.64 19.26 6.54
C ARG A 61 -30.26 19.49 5.15
N GLN A 62 -30.38 18.39 4.38
CA GLN A 62 -31.37 18.09 3.31
C GLN A 62 -31.36 19.06 2.10
N GLU A 63 -31.37 18.66 0.82
CA GLU A 63 -32.27 17.73 0.15
C GLU A 63 -31.87 17.62 -1.34
N SER A 64 -32.18 16.49 -1.98
CA SER A 64 -32.33 16.31 -3.45
C SER A 64 -31.13 15.84 -4.32
N LEU A 65 -31.39 14.68 -4.94
CA LEU A 65 -30.99 14.24 -6.28
C LEU A 65 -29.60 13.60 -6.50
N VAL A 66 -29.62 12.27 -6.42
CA VAL A 66 -28.86 11.30 -7.23
C VAL A 66 -27.52 11.84 -7.78
N GLN A 67 -26.46 11.68 -7.01
CA GLN A 67 -25.10 11.77 -7.54
C GLN A 67 -24.44 10.41 -7.41
N ASP A 68 -24.39 9.75 -8.56
CA ASP A 68 -23.55 8.63 -8.94
C ASP A 68 -22.11 8.86 -8.46
N GLN A 69 -21.81 8.47 -7.22
CA GLN A 69 -20.43 8.23 -6.82
C GLN A 69 -20.02 6.93 -7.48
N GLY A 70 -19.45 7.04 -8.69
CA GLY A 70 -18.86 5.91 -9.40
C GLY A 70 -17.95 5.07 -8.47
N PRO A 71 -17.79 3.77 -8.75
CA PRO A 71 -17.23 2.82 -7.81
C PRO A 71 -15.87 3.31 -7.32
N ASN A 72 -15.74 3.46 -5.99
CA ASN A 72 -14.47 3.78 -5.36
C ASN A 72 -13.41 2.72 -5.76
N GLN A 73 -12.12 3.04 -5.62
CA GLN A 73 -11.04 2.15 -6.07
C GLN A 73 -11.16 0.73 -5.50
N THR A 74 -11.62 0.61 -4.25
CA THR A 74 -11.85 -0.67 -3.57
C THR A 74 -12.94 -1.50 -4.26
N GLU A 75 -14.05 -0.87 -4.62
CA GLU A 75 -15.16 -1.51 -5.32
C GLU A 75 -14.81 -1.85 -6.77
N THR A 76 -14.07 -0.99 -7.45
CA THR A 76 -13.52 -1.28 -8.78
C THR A 76 -12.60 -2.50 -8.73
N LEU A 77 -11.69 -2.56 -7.75
CA LEU A 77 -10.81 -3.72 -7.55
C LEU A 77 -11.59 -4.97 -7.15
N ALA A 78 -12.63 -4.85 -6.32
CA ALA A 78 -13.51 -5.95 -5.95
C ALA A 78 -14.26 -6.51 -7.16
N GLY A 79 -14.81 -5.64 -8.02
CA GLY A 79 -15.46 -6.05 -9.27
C GLY A 79 -14.50 -6.67 -10.28
N ILE A 80 -13.24 -6.22 -10.33
CA ILE A 80 -12.20 -6.87 -11.16
C ILE A 80 -11.84 -8.25 -10.61
N ARG A 81 -11.65 -8.39 -9.29
CA ARG A 81 -11.35 -9.68 -8.65
C ARG A 81 -12.49 -10.67 -8.78
N SER A 82 -13.73 -10.21 -8.67
CA SER A 82 -14.93 -11.03 -8.85
C SER A 82 -15.06 -11.54 -10.30
N ARG A 83 -14.68 -10.72 -11.28
CA ARG A 83 -14.69 -11.09 -12.71
C ARG A 83 -13.51 -11.99 -13.12
N ARG A 84 -12.36 -11.92 -12.45
CA ARG A 84 -11.15 -12.69 -12.79
C ARG A 84 -11.03 -13.99 -11.99
N ARG A 85 -11.92 -14.93 -12.24
CA ARG A 85 -11.72 -16.35 -11.85
C ARG A 85 -11.92 -17.31 -13.03
N ALA A 86 -11.51 -16.90 -14.23
CA ALA A 86 -11.25 -17.86 -15.29
C ALA A 86 -9.73 -17.96 -15.42
N SER A 87 -9.18 -19.10 -15.00
CA SER A 87 -7.76 -19.36 -15.20
C SER A 87 -7.52 -19.61 -16.69
N PRO A 88 -6.45 -19.10 -17.32
CA PRO A 88 -6.15 -19.37 -18.73
C PRO A 88 -6.16 -20.88 -19.06
N ALA A 89 -5.72 -21.70 -18.10
CA ALA A 89 -5.76 -23.16 -18.18
C ALA A 89 -7.18 -23.74 -18.35
N GLU A 90 -8.21 -23.10 -17.77
CA GLU A 90 -9.62 -23.53 -17.92
C GLU A 90 -10.19 -23.18 -19.30
N LEU A 91 -9.60 -22.22 -20.00
CA LEU A 91 -9.96 -21.80 -21.37
C LEU A 91 -9.10 -22.50 -22.44
N GLY A 92 -8.26 -23.47 -22.05
CA GLY A 92 -7.32 -24.14 -22.96
C GLY A 92 -6.25 -23.20 -23.53
N LEU A 93 -6.06 -22.03 -22.91
CA LEU A 93 -5.07 -21.06 -23.34
C LEU A 93 -3.70 -21.39 -22.70
N PRO A 94 -2.60 -21.29 -23.46
CA PRO A 94 -1.26 -21.43 -22.90
C PRO A 94 -1.06 -20.39 -21.79
N ASP A 95 -0.37 -20.79 -20.71
CA ASP A 95 -0.01 -19.83 -19.68
C ASP A 95 0.87 -18.72 -20.30
N SER A 96 0.68 -17.48 -19.86
CA SER A 96 1.50 -16.33 -20.25
C SER A 96 3.00 -16.60 -20.21
N THR A 97 3.47 -17.42 -19.26
CA THR A 97 4.88 -17.80 -19.15
C THR A 97 5.37 -18.70 -20.29
N THR A 98 4.48 -19.49 -20.92
CA THR A 98 4.82 -20.31 -22.08
C THR A 98 4.98 -19.46 -23.34
N LEU A 99 4.11 -18.47 -23.54
CA LEU A 99 4.19 -17.52 -24.67
C LEU A 99 5.48 -16.69 -24.64
N ILE A 100 5.91 -16.25 -23.45
CA ILE A 100 7.16 -15.48 -23.29
C ILE A 100 8.41 -16.34 -23.56
N ARG A 101 8.36 -17.65 -23.31
CA ARG A 101 9.47 -18.55 -23.67
C ARG A 101 9.55 -18.78 -25.17
N GLU A 102 8.41 -19.07 -25.81
CA GLU A 102 8.35 -19.26 -27.27
C GLU A 102 8.87 -18.05 -28.03
N ASP A 103 8.52 -16.84 -27.61
CA ASP A 103 8.98 -15.59 -28.26
C ASP A 103 10.51 -15.39 -28.14
N ARG A 104 11.13 -15.89 -27.06
CA ARG A 104 12.59 -15.83 -26.89
C ARG A 104 13.35 -16.91 -27.66
N ASP A 105 12.70 -18.02 -27.98
CA ASP A 105 13.30 -19.16 -28.69
C ASP A 105 13.18 -19.03 -30.23
N ARG A 106 12.62 -17.90 -30.73
CA ARG A 106 12.53 -17.54 -32.16
C ARG A 106 13.71 -16.68 -32.61
#